data_AF-X1HEK2-F1
#
_entry.id   AF-X1HEK2-F1
#
_cell.length_a   1.000
_cell.length_b   1.000
_cell.length_c   1.000
_cell.angle_alpha   90.00
_cell.angle_beta   90.00
_cell.angle_gamma   90.00
#
_symmetry.space_group_name_H-M   'P 1'
#
loop_
_entity.id
_entity.type
_entity.pdbx_description
1 polymer ?
#
loop_
_entity_poly.entity_id
_entity_poly.type
_entity_poly.pdbx_seq_one_letter_code
_entity_poly.pdbx_strand_id
1 'polypeptide(L)'
;VFCVDYQKNYLRATRRGKGEQQSTIYALDVRAGKVLWQAPVKTPEDNMDKKARKRLPPLTPRLAYSEENDILLLTATRSTLGAYKGKTGDLLWSENIPCRDRGGNYSGSEPPIVHPVMLITHAGECYELQTGSRLSRLWIGMNTNYMGGGTRGCNRALGSYFMVMFRDASAAYVDMKTRLRYHFRGIRSGCTNNLLPAGGILNAPNLSHGCACNWPLWGSFALMHMPEVTSWDPEGMVGEEEF
;
A
#
# COMPACT_ATOMS: atom_id res chain seq x y z
N VAL A 1 14.88 15.37 6.78
CA VAL A 1 14.54 14.51 5.62
C VAL A 1 15.14 13.13 5.84
N PHE A 2 14.45 12.08 5.42
CA PHE A 2 14.96 10.71 5.50
C PHE A 2 15.45 10.24 4.13
N CYS A 3 16.62 9.60 4.11
CA CYS A 3 17.25 9.04 2.92
C CYS A 3 17.65 7.59 3.19
N VAL A 4 17.76 6.79 2.14
CA VAL A 4 18.27 5.42 2.25
C VAL A 4 19.35 5.20 1.20
N ASP A 5 20.56 4.89 1.65
CA ASP A 5 21.58 4.30 0.81
C ASP A 5 21.30 2.80 0.73
N TYR A 6 20.73 2.40 -0.39
CA TYR A 6 20.27 1.04 -0.60
C TYR A 6 21.14 0.34 -1.63
N GLN A 7 21.86 -0.67 -1.16
CA GLN A 7 22.65 -1.50 -2.05
C GLN A 7 21.84 -2.68 -2.57
N LYS A 8 21.70 -2.73 -3.89
CA LYS A 8 21.09 -3.85 -4.60
C LYS A 8 22.07 -5.03 -4.62
N ASN A 9 21.87 -6.01 -3.73
CA ASN A 9 22.69 -7.22 -3.63
C ASN A 9 22.82 -8.01 -4.96
N TYR A 10 21.94 -7.81 -5.94
CA TYR A 10 21.92 -8.58 -7.18
C TYR A 10 22.81 -8.05 -8.33
N LEU A 11 23.35 -6.82 -8.26
CA LEU A 11 24.07 -6.22 -9.40
C LEU A 11 25.60 -6.25 -9.30
N ARG A 12 26.18 -6.51 -8.12
CA ARG A 12 27.63 -6.30 -7.89
C ARG A 12 28.45 -7.53 -7.54
N ALA A 13 27.84 -8.73 -7.50
CA ALA A 13 28.56 -9.98 -7.23
C ALA A 13 29.65 -10.35 -8.28
N THR A 14 29.87 -9.55 -9.33
CA THR A 14 30.76 -9.89 -10.45
C THR A 14 32.07 -9.11 -10.52
N ARG A 15 32.36 -8.06 -9.73
CA ARG A 15 33.59 -7.25 -9.95
C ARG A 15 34.41 -6.74 -8.77
N ARG A 16 33.92 -6.69 -7.53
CA ARG A 16 34.74 -6.33 -6.36
C ARG A 16 34.32 -7.19 -5.17
N GLY A 17 35.30 -7.64 -4.38
CA GLY A 17 35.20 -8.73 -3.40
C GLY A 17 33.99 -8.69 -2.45
N LYS A 18 33.74 -9.84 -1.82
CA LYS A 18 32.70 -10.12 -0.81
C LYS A 18 32.88 -9.25 0.45
N GLY A 19 32.64 -7.95 0.37
CA GLY A 19 32.34 -7.14 1.55
C GLY A 19 30.84 -7.17 1.79
N GLU A 20 30.40 -7.50 3.01
CA GLU A 20 29.03 -7.23 3.46
C GLU A 20 28.82 -5.71 3.43
N GLN A 21 28.36 -5.16 2.31
CA GLN A 21 27.98 -3.76 2.25
C GLN A 21 26.54 -3.64 2.77
N GLN A 22 26.42 -3.07 3.96
CA GLN A 22 25.16 -2.88 4.67
C GLN A 22 24.43 -1.65 4.12
N SER A 23 23.13 -1.78 3.82
CA SER A 23 22.30 -0.61 3.50
C SER A 23 22.11 0.25 4.73
N THR A 24 21.90 1.57 4.58
CA THR A 24 21.81 2.50 5.72
C THR A 24 20.71 3.54 5.48
N ILE A 25 19.91 3.79 6.51
CA ILE A 25 18.95 4.91 6.54
C ILE A 25 19.62 6.09 7.24
N TYR A 26 19.37 7.28 6.73
CA TYR A 26 19.86 8.53 7.29
C TYR A 26 18.69 9.47 7.57
N ALA A 27 18.73 10.16 8.70
CA ALA A 27 18.00 11.40 8.89
C ALA A 27 18.96 12.58 8.73
N LEU A 28 18.59 13.52 7.88
CA LEU A 28 19.39 14.69 7.54
C LEU A 28 18.66 15.97 7.91
N ASP A 29 19.38 16.90 8.52
CA ASP A 29 19.05 18.31 8.51
C ASP A 29 19.38 18.86 7.12
N VAL A 30 18.36 19.22 6.36
CA VAL A 30 18.50 19.71 4.99
C VAL A 30 19.17 21.08 4.93
N ARG A 31 18.98 21.93 5.95
CA ARG A 31 19.57 23.27 5.97
C ARG A 31 21.05 23.21 6.32
N ALA A 32 21.40 22.40 7.32
CA ALA A 32 22.77 22.30 7.81
C ALA A 32 23.62 21.25 7.07
N GLY A 33 22.99 20.35 6.30
CA GLY A 33 23.67 19.21 5.66
C GLY A 33 24.20 18.17 6.66
N LYS A 34 23.71 18.20 7.90
CA LYS A 34 24.19 17.34 8.99
C LYS A 34 23.36 16.07 9.09
N VAL A 35 24.04 14.94 9.32
CA VAL A 35 23.40 13.69 9.71
C VAL A 35 22.93 13.84 11.16
N LEU A 36 21.63 13.71 11.39
CA LEU A 36 21.01 13.71 12.72
C LEU A 36 21.17 12.32 13.35
N TRP A 37 20.88 11.29 12.59
CA TRP A 37 21.13 9.90 12.94
C TRP A 37 21.26 9.04 11.69
N GLN A 38 21.85 7.86 11.84
CA GLN A 38 21.91 6.83 10.81
C GLN A 38 21.65 5.46 11.43
N ALA A 39 20.96 4.59 10.69
CA ALA A 39 20.61 3.25 11.15
C ALA A 39 20.97 2.21 10.08
N PRO A 40 21.69 1.14 10.44
CA PRO A 40 21.94 0.04 9.51
C PRO A 40 20.65 -0.71 9.19
N VAL A 41 20.50 -1.12 7.93
CA VAL A 41 19.36 -1.89 7.45
C VAL A 41 19.79 -3.29 7.07
N LYS A 42 19.08 -4.28 7.62
CA LYS A 42 19.14 -5.65 7.10
C LYS A 42 18.29 -5.75 5.85
N THR A 43 18.91 -6.01 4.71
CA THR A 43 18.22 -6.26 3.45
C THR A 43 18.20 -7.76 3.17
N PRO A 44 17.02 -8.42 3.20
CA PRO A 44 16.94 -9.83 2.87
C PRO A 44 17.37 -10.08 1.42
N GLU A 45 17.94 -11.26 1.16
CA GLU A 45 18.25 -11.70 -0.20
C GLU A 45 16.96 -11.93 -1.01
N ASP A 46 16.94 -11.48 -2.26
CA ASP A 46 15.82 -11.75 -3.18
C ASP A 46 16.04 -13.13 -3.84
N ASN A 47 15.50 -14.17 -3.20
CA ASN A 47 15.65 -15.56 -3.62
C ASN A 47 14.67 -16.00 -4.73
N MET A 48 13.94 -15.06 -5.34
CA MET A 48 13.06 -15.39 -6.46
C MET A 48 13.84 -15.82 -7.71
N ASP A 49 13.31 -16.82 -8.42
CA ASP A 49 13.90 -17.27 -9.67
C ASP A 49 13.91 -16.16 -10.74
N LYS A 50 14.84 -16.27 -11.71
CA LYS A 50 15.05 -15.24 -12.75
C LYS A 50 13.79 -14.96 -13.59
N LYS A 51 12.97 -15.97 -13.87
CA LYS A 51 11.77 -15.85 -14.72
C LYS A 51 10.66 -15.13 -13.97
N ALA A 52 10.43 -15.48 -12.70
CA ALA A 52 9.48 -14.78 -11.84
C ALA A 52 9.93 -13.34 -11.57
N ARG A 53 11.23 -13.09 -11.37
CA ARG A 53 11.80 -11.74 -11.20
C ARG A 53 11.60 -10.84 -12.42
N LYS A 54 11.61 -11.39 -13.64
CA LYS A 54 11.33 -10.63 -14.87
C LYS A 54 9.87 -10.16 -14.94
N ARG A 55 8.94 -10.95 -14.40
CA ARG A 55 7.52 -10.61 -14.34
C ARG A 55 7.20 -9.65 -13.19
N LEU A 56 7.88 -9.82 -12.07
CA LEU A 56 7.67 -9.06 -10.84
C LEU A 56 9.02 -8.49 -10.37
N PRO A 57 9.48 -7.36 -10.94
CA PRO A 57 10.73 -6.76 -10.53
C PRO A 57 10.68 -6.34 -9.04
N PRO A 58 11.80 -6.41 -8.31
CA PRO A 58 11.85 -5.91 -6.95
C PRO A 58 11.61 -4.39 -6.94
N LEU A 59 10.85 -3.93 -5.95
CA LEU A 59 10.70 -2.53 -5.61
C LEU A 59 12.05 -1.89 -5.34
N THR A 60 12.23 -0.70 -5.91
CA THR A 60 13.19 0.27 -5.40
C THR A 60 12.84 0.60 -3.95
N PRO A 61 13.82 0.87 -3.09
CA PRO A 61 13.57 1.26 -1.72
C PRO A 61 12.64 2.47 -1.66
N ARG A 62 11.67 2.42 -0.73
CA ARG A 62 10.70 3.46 -0.43
C ARG A 62 10.71 3.69 1.07
N LEU A 63 10.78 4.96 1.45
CA LEU A 63 10.59 5.39 2.82
C LEU A 63 9.20 5.98 2.95
N ALA A 64 8.51 5.63 4.03
CA ALA A 64 7.23 6.24 4.39
C ALA A 64 7.28 6.62 5.87
N TYR A 65 6.80 7.81 6.21
CA TYR A 65 6.86 8.34 7.57
C TYR A 65 5.45 8.63 8.09
N SER A 66 5.14 8.09 9.26
CA SER A 66 3.96 8.46 10.04
C SER A 66 4.39 9.50 11.06
N GLU A 67 4.03 10.76 10.81
CA GLU A 67 4.34 11.88 11.70
C GLU A 67 3.66 11.72 13.07
N GLU A 68 2.38 11.33 13.07
CA GLU A 68 1.58 11.17 14.30
C GLU A 68 2.17 10.14 15.28
N ASN A 69 2.83 9.10 14.77
CA ASN A 69 3.42 8.05 15.59
C ASN A 69 4.94 8.15 15.72
N ASP A 70 5.57 9.08 15.00
CA ASP A 70 7.02 9.15 14.83
C ASP A 70 7.64 7.82 14.33
N ILE A 71 7.05 7.22 13.30
CA ILE A 71 7.49 5.93 12.75
C ILE A 71 7.90 6.07 11.29
N LEU A 72 9.14 5.68 10.99
CA LEU A 72 9.70 5.56 9.65
C LEU A 72 9.70 4.10 9.21
N LEU A 73 9.10 3.82 8.06
CA LEU A 73 9.04 2.50 7.45
C LEU A 73 9.96 2.44 6.23
N LEU A 74 10.69 1.34 6.09
CA LEU A 74 11.43 1.03 4.87
C LEU A 74 10.79 -0.15 4.15
N THR A 75 10.33 0.09 2.93
CA THR A 75 9.86 -0.95 2.02
C THR A 75 10.82 -1.09 0.85
N ALA A 76 11.29 -2.29 0.59
CA ALA A 76 12.11 -2.59 -0.58
C ALA A 76 11.81 -4.01 -1.06
N THR A 77 12.35 -4.37 -2.23
CA THR A 77 12.09 -5.68 -2.86
C THR A 77 10.58 -5.96 -2.98
N ARG A 78 9.95 -6.70 -2.09
CA ARG A 78 8.49 -6.95 -2.09
C ARG A 78 7.91 -6.97 -0.67
N SER A 79 8.62 -6.36 0.27
CA SER A 79 8.28 -6.38 1.69
C SER A 79 8.62 -5.06 2.37
N THR A 80 7.87 -4.74 3.42
CA THR A 80 8.30 -3.77 4.42
C THR A 80 9.33 -4.44 5.32
N LEU A 81 10.57 -3.98 5.22
CA LEU A 81 11.73 -4.59 5.85
C LEU A 81 11.75 -4.33 7.36
N GLY A 82 11.33 -3.13 7.79
CA GLY A 82 11.29 -2.76 9.19
C GLY A 82 10.70 -1.38 9.45
N ALA A 83 10.45 -1.11 10.72
CA ALA A 83 10.06 0.19 11.25
C ALA A 83 11.13 0.73 12.20
N TYR A 84 11.29 2.04 12.19
CA TYR A 84 12.27 2.79 12.98
C TYR A 84 11.59 3.98 13.63
N LYS A 85 12.02 4.40 14.82
CA LYS A 85 11.62 5.70 15.37
C LYS A 85 12.18 6.82 14.49
N GLY A 86 11.33 7.73 14.03
CA GLY A 86 11.75 8.80 13.12
C GLY A 86 12.72 9.79 13.73
N LYS A 87 12.57 10.12 15.02
CA LYS A 87 13.47 11.07 15.70
C LYS A 87 14.83 10.49 16.05
N THR A 88 14.93 9.20 16.36
CA THR A 88 16.16 8.59 16.92
C THR A 88 16.82 7.58 15.99
N GLY A 89 16.09 6.98 15.05
CA GLY A 89 16.57 5.89 14.21
C GLY A 89 16.53 4.52 14.89
N ASP A 90 16.00 4.42 16.11
CA ASP A 90 15.91 3.14 16.84
C ASP A 90 15.03 2.15 16.07
N LEU A 91 15.53 0.93 15.85
CA LEU A 91 14.76 -0.15 15.24
C LEU A 91 13.64 -0.59 16.17
N LEU A 92 12.41 -0.60 15.66
CA LEU A 92 11.23 -1.11 16.38
C LEU A 92 11.00 -2.59 16.07
N TRP A 93 11.01 -2.95 14.78
CA TRP A 93 10.84 -4.34 14.31
C TRP A 93 11.39 -4.53 12.90
N SER A 94 11.65 -5.79 12.52
CA SER A 94 12.25 -6.18 11.24
C SER A 94 11.70 -7.51 10.69
N GLU A 95 10.38 -7.61 10.53
CA GLU A 95 9.65 -8.87 10.22
C GLU A 95 9.50 -9.20 8.72
N ASN A 96 10.02 -8.37 7.80
CA ASN A 96 9.86 -8.54 6.34
C ASN A 96 8.40 -8.73 5.89
N ILE A 97 7.51 -7.91 6.42
CA ILE A 97 6.06 -7.94 6.13
C ILE A 97 5.84 -7.90 4.61
N PRO A 98 5.26 -8.95 4.01
CA PRO A 98 5.02 -8.98 2.57
C PRO A 98 4.08 -7.86 2.11
N CYS A 99 4.38 -7.24 0.98
CA CYS A 99 3.48 -6.27 0.35
C CYS A 99 2.29 -6.95 -0.35
N ARG A 100 2.35 -8.28 -0.51
CA ARG A 100 1.38 -9.11 -1.23
C ARG A 100 1.01 -10.35 -0.44
N ASP A 101 -0.19 -10.86 -0.65
CA ASP A 101 -0.59 -12.18 -0.17
C ASP A 101 0.36 -13.27 -0.72
N ARG A 102 0.73 -14.22 0.14
CA ARG A 102 1.56 -15.36 -0.24
C ARG A 102 0.81 -16.25 -1.24
N GLY A 103 1.46 -16.61 -2.34
CA GLY A 103 0.90 -17.53 -3.35
C GLY A 103 0.07 -16.88 -4.47
N GLY A 104 -0.19 -15.57 -4.42
CA GLY A 104 -0.88 -14.84 -5.48
C GLY A 104 0.04 -14.38 -6.63
N ASN A 105 -0.37 -14.61 -7.87
CA ASN A 105 0.34 -14.12 -9.07
C ASN A 105 -0.16 -12.74 -9.57
N TYR A 106 -1.20 -12.18 -8.96
CA TYR A 106 -1.96 -11.07 -9.53
C TYR A 106 -2.10 -9.81 -8.65
N SER A 107 -1.58 -9.84 -7.42
CA SER A 107 -1.35 -8.62 -6.64
C SER A 107 0.04 -8.07 -6.96
N GLY A 108 0.11 -6.76 -7.18
CA GLY A 108 1.39 -6.10 -7.38
C GLY A 108 2.21 -6.11 -6.09
N SER A 109 3.48 -5.73 -6.19
CA SER A 109 4.31 -5.48 -5.01
C SER A 109 4.21 -4.03 -4.58
N GLU A 110 3.02 -3.43 -4.56
CA GLU A 110 2.89 -2.03 -4.16
C GLU A 110 3.30 -1.83 -2.69
N PRO A 111 4.07 -0.76 -2.37
CA PRO A 111 4.28 -0.40 -0.98
C PRO A 111 2.94 -0.24 -0.25
N PRO A 112 2.83 -0.74 0.99
CA PRO A 112 1.61 -0.63 1.77
C PRO A 112 1.22 0.83 2.03
N ILE A 113 -0.06 1.05 2.29
CA ILE A 113 -0.59 2.31 2.79
C ILE A 113 -0.17 2.44 4.25
N VAL A 114 0.41 3.59 4.60
CA VAL A 114 0.68 3.96 5.99
C VAL A 114 -0.50 4.79 6.47
N HIS A 115 -1.39 4.15 7.21
CA HIS A 115 -2.52 4.80 7.86
C HIS A 115 -2.11 5.18 9.30
N PRO A 116 -2.64 6.27 9.90
CA PRO A 116 -2.42 6.68 11.28
C PRO A 116 -2.30 5.58 12.33
N VAL A 117 -3.10 4.53 12.21
CA VAL A 117 -3.16 3.46 13.23
C VAL A 117 -2.61 2.12 12.74
N MET A 118 -2.25 2.00 11.46
CA MET A 118 -1.92 0.70 10.88
C MET A 118 -1.22 0.79 9.53
N LEU A 119 -0.47 -0.27 9.21
CA LEU A 119 0.02 -0.56 7.87
C LEU A 119 -1.02 -1.42 7.13
N ILE A 120 -1.36 -1.05 5.89
CA ILE A 120 -2.33 -1.80 5.07
C ILE A 120 -1.66 -2.22 3.76
N THR A 121 -1.51 -3.52 3.56
CA THR A 121 -0.94 -4.07 2.32
C THR A 121 -1.94 -3.94 1.17
N HIS A 122 -1.46 -4.07 -0.07
CA HIS A 122 -2.31 -4.01 -1.24
C HIS A 122 -3.40 -5.09 -1.25
N ALA A 123 -3.13 -6.23 -0.62
CA ALA A 123 -4.07 -7.34 -0.48
C ALA A 123 -4.95 -7.26 0.79
N GLY A 124 -4.93 -6.12 1.49
CA GLY A 124 -5.79 -5.84 2.64
C GLY A 124 -5.31 -6.42 3.97
N GLU A 125 -4.13 -7.05 4.02
CA GLU A 125 -3.52 -7.43 5.29
C GLU A 125 -3.12 -6.20 6.09
N CYS A 126 -3.28 -6.29 7.39
CA CYS A 126 -3.16 -5.17 8.29
C CYS A 126 -2.17 -5.48 9.41
N TYR A 127 -1.36 -4.49 9.77
CA TYR A 127 -0.34 -4.63 10.81
C TYR A 127 -0.26 -3.37 11.67
N GLU A 128 0.02 -3.54 12.95
CA GLU A 128 0.30 -2.44 13.86
C GLU A 128 1.64 -1.78 13.51
N LEU A 129 1.70 -0.45 13.50
CA LEU A 129 2.90 0.28 13.09
C LEU A 129 4.07 0.08 14.06
N GLN A 130 3.79 0.00 15.37
CA GLN A 130 4.77 -0.02 16.44
C GLN A 130 5.45 -1.38 16.59
N THR A 131 4.73 -2.47 16.35
CA THR A 131 5.16 -3.84 16.66
C THR A 131 5.32 -4.72 15.42
N GLY A 132 4.65 -4.36 14.31
CA GLY A 132 4.56 -5.23 13.14
C GLY A 132 3.61 -6.41 13.36
N SER A 133 2.89 -6.48 14.48
CA SER A 133 1.91 -7.52 14.76
C SER A 133 0.72 -7.44 13.80
N ARG A 134 0.21 -8.59 13.38
CA ARG A 134 -0.91 -8.69 12.45
C ARG A 134 -2.23 -8.29 13.13
N LEU A 135 -3.04 -7.52 12.41
CA LEU A 135 -4.39 -7.09 12.78
C LEU A 135 -5.43 -7.79 11.91
N SER A 136 -6.72 -7.55 12.21
CA SER A 136 -7.80 -7.96 11.33
C SER A 136 -7.65 -7.32 9.95
N ARG A 137 -7.73 -8.15 8.91
CA ARG A 137 -7.61 -7.71 7.52
C ARG A 137 -8.86 -6.94 7.08
N LEU A 138 -8.71 -6.01 6.13
CA LEU A 138 -9.83 -5.21 5.60
C LEU A 138 -10.51 -5.84 4.38
N TRP A 139 -9.75 -6.57 3.56
CA TRP A 139 -10.27 -7.35 2.44
C TRP A 139 -9.31 -8.49 2.10
N ILE A 140 -9.74 -9.40 1.22
CA ILE A 140 -8.96 -10.54 0.78
C ILE A 140 -8.41 -10.31 -0.63
N GLY A 141 -7.09 -10.36 -0.78
CA GLY A 141 -6.41 -10.42 -2.06
C GLY A 141 -6.60 -9.18 -2.96
N MET A 142 -6.06 -9.30 -4.17
CA MET A 142 -6.32 -8.42 -5.31
C MET A 142 -6.13 -9.22 -6.59
N ASN A 143 -7.21 -9.42 -7.37
CA ASN A 143 -7.26 -10.32 -8.53
C ASN A 143 -7.01 -11.81 -8.23
N THR A 144 -7.35 -12.27 -7.04
CA THR A 144 -7.13 -13.66 -6.62
C THR A 144 -8.37 -14.22 -5.98
N ASN A 145 -8.63 -15.52 -6.17
CA ASN A 145 -9.64 -16.27 -5.43
C ASN A 145 -11.06 -15.64 -5.46
N TYR A 146 -11.57 -15.30 -6.66
CA TYR A 146 -12.90 -14.70 -6.80
C TYR A 146 -14.03 -15.54 -6.19
N MET A 147 -13.92 -16.86 -6.28
CA MET A 147 -14.90 -17.79 -5.70
C MET A 147 -14.77 -17.93 -4.18
N GLY A 148 -13.69 -17.42 -3.58
CA GLY A 148 -13.45 -17.44 -2.14
C GLY A 148 -13.31 -16.03 -1.54
N GLY A 149 -14.12 -15.08 -2.04
CA GLY A 149 -14.26 -13.74 -1.46
C GLY A 149 -13.16 -12.73 -1.81
N GLY A 150 -12.25 -13.08 -2.71
CA GLY A 150 -11.16 -12.19 -3.10
C GLY A 150 -11.58 -11.08 -4.06
N THR A 151 -10.97 -9.90 -3.91
CA THR A 151 -11.37 -8.70 -4.68
C THR A 151 -11.05 -8.81 -6.17
N ARG A 152 -11.96 -8.31 -7.01
CA ARG A 152 -11.88 -8.34 -8.48
C ARG A 152 -11.36 -7.02 -9.08
N GLY A 153 -10.05 -6.81 -9.14
CA GLY A 153 -9.56 -5.57 -9.74
C GLY A 153 -8.06 -5.42 -9.85
N CYS A 154 -7.60 -4.88 -10.98
CA CYS A 154 -6.18 -4.62 -11.24
C CYS A 154 -5.62 -3.36 -10.55
N ASN A 155 -6.42 -2.60 -9.79
CA ASN A 155 -5.99 -1.29 -9.31
C ASN A 155 -5.15 -1.36 -8.03
N ARG A 156 -4.41 -0.28 -7.76
CA ARG A 156 -3.68 -0.07 -6.51
C ARG A 156 -4.60 0.44 -5.39
N ALA A 157 -4.67 -0.19 -4.23
CA ALA A 157 -5.37 0.42 -3.09
C ALA A 157 -4.76 1.78 -2.69
N LEU A 158 -5.59 2.78 -2.41
CA LEU A 158 -5.19 4.13 -1.97
C LEU A 158 -5.99 4.53 -0.73
N GLY A 159 -5.32 5.04 0.29
CA GLY A 159 -5.93 5.38 1.57
C GLY A 159 -6.02 6.88 1.83
N SER A 160 -7.01 7.25 2.63
CA SER A 160 -7.11 8.50 3.39
C SER A 160 -7.34 8.16 4.87
N TYR A 161 -7.51 9.16 5.73
CA TYR A 161 -7.87 8.96 7.15
C TYR A 161 -9.19 8.21 7.35
N PHE A 162 -10.15 8.37 6.43
CA PHE A 162 -11.52 7.89 6.62
C PHE A 162 -11.88 6.69 5.75
N MET A 163 -11.16 6.47 4.66
CA MET A 163 -11.48 5.41 3.72
C MET A 163 -10.26 4.91 2.95
N VAL A 164 -10.32 3.65 2.53
CA VAL A 164 -9.38 3.04 1.59
C VAL A 164 -10.10 2.64 0.31
N MET A 165 -9.72 3.27 -0.79
CA MET A 165 -10.26 3.06 -2.13
C MET A 165 -9.51 1.93 -2.85
N PHE A 166 -10.25 1.01 -3.46
CA PHE A 166 -9.71 -0.07 -4.28
C PHE A 166 -10.75 -0.50 -5.32
N ARG A 167 -10.52 -1.63 -5.98
CA ARG A 167 -11.43 -2.16 -6.99
C ARG A 167 -11.86 -3.57 -6.64
N ASP A 168 -13.16 -3.76 -6.64
CA ASP A 168 -13.78 -5.07 -6.60
C ASP A 168 -14.97 -5.09 -7.56
N ALA A 169 -14.67 -5.54 -8.79
CA ALA A 169 -15.44 -5.45 -10.02
C ALA A 169 -15.72 -3.99 -10.44
N SER A 170 -16.38 -3.25 -9.56
CA SER A 170 -16.60 -1.80 -9.59
C SER A 170 -15.58 -1.06 -8.71
N ALA A 171 -15.62 0.26 -8.75
CA ALA A 171 -14.99 1.09 -7.73
C ALA A 171 -15.58 0.73 -6.34
N ALA A 172 -14.72 0.58 -5.34
CA ALA A 172 -15.10 0.19 -4.00
C ALA A 172 -14.23 0.92 -2.96
N TYR A 173 -14.73 0.98 -1.72
CA TYR A 173 -13.96 1.49 -0.60
C TYR A 173 -14.28 0.74 0.69
N VAL A 174 -13.33 0.74 1.62
CA VAL A 174 -13.58 0.38 3.03
C VAL A 174 -13.66 1.66 3.83
N ASP A 175 -14.73 1.83 4.61
CA ASP A 175 -14.83 2.87 5.63
C ASP A 175 -13.93 2.48 6.82
N MET A 176 -12.98 3.34 7.19
CA MET A 176 -12.00 3.02 8.23
C MET A 176 -12.58 3.01 9.65
N LYS A 177 -13.72 3.68 9.86
CA LYS A 177 -14.44 3.72 11.13
C LYS A 177 -15.29 2.47 11.31
N THR A 178 -16.13 2.14 10.33
CA THR A 178 -17.05 0.98 10.44
C THR A 178 -16.42 -0.33 10.00
N ARG A 179 -15.31 -0.28 9.26
CA ARG A 179 -14.65 -1.42 8.59
C ARG A 179 -15.54 -2.10 7.54
N LEU A 180 -16.65 -1.49 7.17
CA LEU A 180 -17.55 -2.00 6.14
C LEU A 180 -17.05 -1.62 4.74
N ARG A 181 -17.35 -2.50 3.78
CA ARG A 181 -17.04 -2.31 2.37
C ARG A 181 -18.26 -1.75 1.64
N TYR A 182 -18.02 -0.76 0.79
CA TYR A 182 -19.05 -0.14 -0.05
C TYR A 182 -18.62 -0.10 -1.50
N HIS A 183 -19.59 -0.12 -2.41
CA HIS A 183 -19.37 -0.16 -3.86
C HIS A 183 -20.04 1.02 -4.55
N PHE A 184 -19.26 1.72 -5.37
CA PHE A 184 -19.79 2.65 -6.36
C PHE A 184 -20.22 1.84 -7.59
N ARG A 185 -21.43 1.27 -7.54
CA ARG A 185 -21.98 0.45 -8.62
C ARG A 185 -22.07 1.26 -9.91
N GLY A 186 -21.84 0.61 -11.05
CA GLY A 186 -21.85 1.28 -12.36
C GLY A 186 -20.56 2.02 -12.71
N ILE A 187 -19.65 2.23 -11.74
CA ILE A 187 -18.39 2.94 -11.91
C ILE A 187 -17.23 1.93 -11.87
N ARG A 188 -16.29 2.05 -12.80
CA ARG A 188 -15.06 1.26 -12.82
C ARG A 188 -13.83 2.15 -12.64
N SER A 189 -12.92 1.73 -11.77
CA SER A 189 -11.57 2.29 -11.71
C SER A 189 -10.64 1.67 -12.75
N GLY A 190 -9.65 2.46 -13.17
CA GLY A 190 -8.56 2.03 -14.06
C GLY A 190 -7.62 1.02 -13.40
N CYS A 191 -6.70 0.42 -14.17
CA CYS A 191 -5.68 -0.46 -13.59
C CYS A 191 -4.59 0.31 -12.83
N THR A 192 -4.36 1.58 -13.17
CA THR A 192 -3.78 2.52 -12.21
C THR A 192 -4.95 3.08 -11.43
N ASN A 193 -4.93 2.98 -10.08
CA ASN A 193 -6.06 3.47 -9.31
C ASN A 193 -6.20 4.97 -9.51
N ASN A 194 -7.35 5.34 -10.04
CA ASN A 194 -7.77 6.69 -10.31
C ASN A 194 -8.73 7.21 -9.25
N LEU A 195 -9.01 6.47 -8.17
CA LEU A 195 -9.87 6.91 -7.07
C LEU A 195 -8.99 7.55 -5.99
N LEU A 196 -8.93 8.89 -5.98
CA LEU A 196 -8.02 9.68 -5.17
C LEU A 196 -8.78 10.42 -4.05
N PRO A 197 -8.83 9.87 -2.82
CA PRO A 197 -9.48 10.53 -1.68
C PRO A 197 -8.51 11.55 -1.06
N ALA A 198 -8.60 12.83 -1.45
CA ALA A 198 -7.67 13.87 -1.00
C ALA A 198 -8.34 15.24 -0.86
N GLY A 199 -7.98 15.98 0.20
CA GLY A 199 -8.45 17.35 0.40
C GLY A 199 -9.97 17.49 0.57
N GLY A 200 -10.65 16.44 1.09
CA GLY A 200 -12.10 16.42 1.27
C GLY A 200 -12.90 16.07 0.01
N ILE A 201 -12.23 15.77 -1.11
CA ILE A 201 -12.86 15.40 -2.38
C ILE A 201 -12.34 14.02 -2.80
N LEU A 202 -13.23 13.15 -3.26
CA LEU A 202 -12.86 11.94 -3.99
C LEU A 202 -12.79 12.27 -5.48
N ASN A 203 -11.58 12.42 -5.99
CA ASN A 203 -11.33 12.68 -7.41
C ASN A 203 -11.22 11.36 -8.17
N ALA A 204 -11.87 11.27 -9.32
CA ALA A 204 -11.86 10.10 -10.18
C ALA A 204 -11.55 10.44 -11.65
N PRO A 205 -10.31 10.84 -12.00
CA PRO A 205 -9.92 11.06 -13.39
C PRO A 205 -10.10 9.81 -14.25
N ASN A 206 -10.54 9.97 -15.49
CA ASN A 206 -10.72 8.85 -16.39
C ASN A 206 -9.39 8.27 -16.90
N LEU A 207 -8.93 7.14 -16.33
CA LEU A 207 -7.70 6.43 -16.74
C LEU A 207 -7.96 5.11 -17.47
N SER A 208 -9.04 5.06 -18.23
CA SER A 208 -9.54 3.85 -18.90
C SER A 208 -9.20 3.78 -20.38
N HIS A 209 -8.33 4.66 -20.87
CA HIS A 209 -7.88 4.65 -22.26
C HIS A 209 -7.35 3.26 -22.65
N GLY A 210 -7.87 2.70 -23.74
CA GLY A 210 -7.52 1.35 -24.22
C GLY A 210 -8.21 0.18 -23.49
N CYS A 211 -9.11 0.44 -22.52
CA CYS A 211 -9.94 -0.60 -21.91
C CYS A 211 -11.30 -0.69 -22.60
N ALA A 212 -11.73 -1.91 -22.95
CA ALA A 212 -13.13 -2.19 -23.27
C ALA A 212 -13.84 -2.69 -22.00
N CYS A 213 -15.03 -2.16 -21.70
CA CYS A 213 -15.75 -2.52 -20.48
C CYS A 213 -17.27 -2.51 -20.63
N ASN A 214 -17.94 -3.36 -19.84
CA ASN A 214 -19.39 -3.50 -19.74
C ASN A 214 -20.04 -2.58 -18.68
N TRP A 215 -19.33 -1.57 -18.15
CA TRP A 215 -19.89 -0.65 -17.16
C TRP A 215 -20.39 0.63 -17.86
N PRO A 216 -21.56 1.18 -17.48
CA PRO A 216 -22.23 2.24 -18.25
C PRO A 216 -21.60 3.62 -18.08
N LEU A 217 -20.92 3.88 -16.95
CA LEU A 217 -20.32 5.18 -16.68
C LEU A 217 -18.86 5.20 -17.10
N TRP A 218 -18.57 6.03 -18.10
CA TRP A 218 -17.22 6.18 -18.66
C TRP A 218 -16.82 7.66 -18.72
N GLY A 219 -16.20 8.16 -17.65
CA GLY A 219 -15.85 9.57 -17.54
C GLY A 219 -15.08 9.91 -16.29
N SER A 220 -14.65 11.17 -16.20
CA SER A 220 -14.07 11.72 -14.98
C SER A 220 -15.19 12.26 -14.08
N PHE A 221 -15.08 12.09 -12.77
CA PHE A 221 -16.01 12.69 -11.81
C PHE A 221 -15.28 13.07 -10.52
N ALA A 222 -15.95 13.85 -9.67
CA ALA A 222 -15.53 14.15 -8.32
C ALA A 222 -16.73 14.03 -7.39
N LEU A 223 -16.52 13.47 -6.20
CA LEU A 223 -17.54 13.38 -5.16
C LEU A 223 -17.07 14.15 -3.92
N MET A 224 -18.00 14.78 -3.24
CA MET A 224 -17.78 15.37 -1.92
C MET A 224 -18.71 14.71 -0.91
N HIS A 225 -18.29 14.70 0.34
CA HIS A 225 -19.12 14.16 1.42
C HIS A 225 -20.29 15.11 1.70
N MET A 226 -21.52 14.58 1.66
CA MET A 226 -22.76 15.29 1.96
C MET A 226 -23.53 14.51 3.04
N PRO A 227 -23.25 14.73 4.34
CA PRO A 227 -23.88 13.97 5.42
C PRO A 227 -25.41 14.12 5.47
N GLU A 228 -25.97 15.22 4.96
CA GLU A 228 -27.40 15.44 4.86
C GLU A 228 -28.13 14.41 3.98
N VAL A 229 -27.40 13.78 3.04
CA VAL A 229 -27.92 12.77 2.12
C VAL A 229 -28.20 11.44 2.82
N THR A 230 -27.70 11.21 4.04
CA THR A 230 -28.05 10.00 4.82
C THR A 230 -29.56 9.87 5.02
N SER A 231 -30.30 10.98 5.06
CA SER A 231 -31.76 10.98 5.13
C SER A 231 -32.46 10.42 3.89
N TRP A 232 -31.75 10.31 2.75
CA TRP A 232 -32.30 9.79 1.49
C TRP A 232 -32.29 8.26 1.43
N ASP A 233 -31.61 7.60 2.37
CA ASP A 233 -31.62 6.15 2.57
C ASP A 233 -31.98 5.82 4.04
N PRO A 234 -33.27 5.99 4.44
CA PRO A 234 -33.71 5.89 5.83
C PRO A 234 -33.58 4.47 6.42
N GLU A 235 -33.48 3.44 5.58
CA GLU A 235 -33.34 2.05 6.00
C GLU A 235 -31.89 1.56 5.97
N GLY A 236 -30.97 2.36 5.42
CA GLY A 236 -29.57 2.02 5.26
C GLY A 236 -29.42 0.69 4.53
N MET A 237 -29.38 0.69 3.20
CA MET A 237 -29.11 -0.54 2.44
C MET A 237 -27.67 -1.01 2.66
N VAL A 238 -27.38 -1.54 3.85
CA VAL A 238 -26.24 -2.38 4.16
C VAL A 238 -26.54 -3.69 3.45
N GLY A 239 -25.97 -3.87 2.27
CA GLY A 239 -25.77 -5.22 1.76
C GLY A 239 -24.82 -5.90 2.73
N GLU A 240 -25.34 -6.60 3.74
CA GLU A 240 -24.60 -7.58 4.52
C GLU A 240 -24.22 -8.72 3.56
N GLU A 241 -23.15 -8.53 2.80
CA GLU A 241 -22.35 -9.67 2.37
C GLU A 241 -21.37 -9.93 3.52
N GLU A 242 -21.84 -10.68 4.52
CA GLU A 242 -20.96 -11.42 5.43
C GLU A 242 -20.05 -12.32 4.57
N PHE A 243 -18.74 -12.16 4.71
CA PHE A 243 -17.72 -13.03 4.13
C PHE A 243 -16.83 -13.60 5.23
#